data_AF-A0A6A1QB56-F1
#
_entry.id   AF-A0A6A1QB56-F1
#
_cell.length_a   1.000
_cell.length_b   1.000
_cell.length_c   1.000
_cell.angle_alpha   90.00
_cell.angle_beta   90.00
_cell.angle_gamma   90.00
#
_symmetry.space_group_name_H-M   'P 1'
#
loop_
_entity.id
_entity.type
_entity.pdbx_description
1 polymer ?
#
loop_
_entity_poly.entity_id
_entity_poly.type
_entity_poly.pdbx_seq_one_letter_code
_entity_poly.pdbx_strand_id
1 'polypeptide(L)' 'MILTKWNAISDWRRLMGPVDPEEARLLSPDSIRAQFGRSILKNAVHGASNMQEAVETINRVFEDFVAENPEKN' A
#
# COMPACT_ATOMS: atom_id res chain seq x y z
N MET A 1 4.33 3.84 8.15
CA MET A 1 3.06 4.58 8.32
C MET A 1 1.92 3.59 8.35
N ILE A 2 0.85 3.89 9.08
CA ILE A 2 -0.42 3.13 9.07
C ILE A 2 -1.46 4.01 8.39
N LEU A 3 -2.16 3.49 7.38
CA LEU A 3 -3.20 4.20 6.63
C LEU A 3 -4.57 3.60 6.95
N THR A 4 -5.54 4.45 7.25
CA THR A 4 -6.90 4.04 7.59
C THR A 4 -7.91 4.67 6.63
N LYS A 5 -8.82 3.84 6.11
CA LYS A 5 -9.95 4.19 5.24
C LYS A 5 -10.84 2.96 5.08
N TRP A 6 -12.11 3.14 4.74
CA TRP A 6 -12.87 2.09 4.08
C TRP A 6 -12.11 1.57 2.84
N ASN A 7 -11.97 0.24 2.73
CA ASN A 7 -11.26 -0.42 1.63
C ASN A 7 -9.78 0.03 1.44
N ALA A 8 -9.10 0.40 2.55
CA ALA A 8 -7.76 1.01 2.51
C ALA A 8 -6.73 0.21 1.72
N ILE A 9 -6.72 -1.13 1.82
CA ILE A 9 -5.75 -1.98 1.13
C ILE A 9 -5.92 -1.88 -0.39
N SER A 10 -7.13 -2.09 -0.87
CA SER A 10 -7.42 -2.05 -2.31
C SER A 10 -7.17 -0.66 -2.90
N ASP A 11 -7.63 0.38 -2.19
CA ASP A 11 -7.46 1.77 -2.65
C ASP A 11 -5.99 2.21 -2.62
N TRP A 12 -5.22 1.82 -1.61
CA TRP A 12 -3.79 2.07 -1.56
C TRP A 12 -3.06 1.35 -2.69
N ARG A 13 -3.39 0.08 -2.95
CA ARG A 13 -2.82 -0.67 -4.09
C ARG A 13 -3.14 -0.02 -5.44
N ARG A 14 -4.36 0.48 -5.63
CA ARG A 14 -4.72 1.24 -6.83
C ARG A 14 -3.89 2.50 -6.96
N LEU A 15 -3.69 3.24 -5.87
CA LEU A 15 -2.89 4.46 -5.86
C LEU A 15 -1.39 4.20 -6.10
N MET A 16 -0.85 3.09 -5.57
CA MET A 16 0.53 2.68 -5.81
C MET A 16 0.78 2.34 -7.28
N GLY A 17 -0.16 1.64 -7.93
CA GLY A 17 -0.01 1.12 -9.29
C GLY A 17 0.78 -0.21 -9.35
N PRO A 18 0.95 -0.77 -10.57
CA PRO A 18 1.74 -1.99 -10.83
C PRO A 18 3.15 -1.94 -10.21
N VAL A 19 3.71 -3.10 -9.84
CA VAL A 19 5.00 -3.18 -9.14
C VAL A 19 6.15 -2.68 -10.00
N ASP A 20 6.11 -2.98 -11.30
CA ASP A 20 7.05 -2.46 -12.29
C ASP A 20 6.67 -1.02 -12.68
N PRO A 21 7.55 -0.03 -12.46
CA PRO A 21 7.31 1.34 -12.88
C PRO A 21 7.05 1.51 -14.39
N GLU A 22 7.61 0.66 -15.27
CA GLU A 22 7.32 0.72 -16.71
C GLU A 22 5.89 0.29 -17.01
N GLU A 23 5.44 -0.81 -16.41
CA GLU A 23 4.05 -1.25 -16.51
C GLU A 23 3.10 -0.21 -15.90
N ALA A 24 3.49 0.39 -14.77
CA ALA A 24 2.71 1.45 -14.13
C ALA A 24 2.56 2.68 -15.03
N ARG A 25 3.62 3.11 -15.73
CA ARG A 25 3.54 4.22 -16.71
C ARG A 25 2.57 3.95 -17.85
N LEU A 26 2.41 2.69 -18.25
CA LEU A 26 1.49 2.30 -19.32
C LEU A 26 0.04 2.17 -18.83
N LEU A 27 -0.17 1.47 -17.71
CA LEU A 27 -1.51 1.10 -17.24
C LEU A 27 -2.14 2.12 -16.29
N SER A 28 -1.32 2.92 -15.59
CA SER A 28 -1.77 3.87 -14.57
C SER A 28 -0.77 5.03 -14.45
N PRO A 29 -0.67 5.92 -15.46
CA PRO A 29 0.34 6.98 -15.53
C PRO A 29 0.39 7.91 -14.31
N ASP A 30 -0.75 8.09 -13.64
CA ASP A 30 -0.90 8.95 -12.45
C ASP A 30 -0.61 8.22 -11.13
N SER A 31 -0.25 6.94 -11.17
CA SER A 31 0.09 6.17 -9.97
C SER A 31 1.44 6.58 -9.40
N ILE A 32 1.63 6.36 -8.09
CA ILE A 32 2.87 6.70 -7.39
C ILE A 32 4.08 6.00 -8.05
N ARG A 33 3.93 4.74 -8.45
CA ARG A 33 5.03 3.98 -9.09
C ARG A 33 5.34 4.48 -10.50
N ALA A 34 4.34 4.94 -11.25
CA ALA A 34 4.58 5.54 -12.56
C ALA A 34 5.37 6.84 -12.46
N GLN A 35 5.02 7.70 -11.50
CA GLN A 35 5.60 9.03 -11.32
C GLN A 35 6.97 9.00 -10.62
N PHE A 36 7.17 8.10 -9.65
CA PHE A 36 8.34 8.14 -8.76
C PHE A 36 9.18 6.85 -8.75
N GLY A 37 8.72 5.77 -9.38
CA GLY A 37 9.43 4.50 -9.43
C GLY A 37 10.60 4.50 -10.43
N ARG A 38 11.75 3.94 -10.00
CA ARG A 38 12.98 3.85 -10.82
C ARG A 38 13.25 2.45 -11.37
N SER A 39 12.87 1.42 -10.62
CA SER A 39 12.95 0.01 -11.02
C SER A 39 12.05 -0.83 -10.11
N ILE A 40 11.86 -2.12 -10.41
CA ILE A 40 11.07 -3.05 -9.58
C ILE A 40 11.51 -3.03 -8.11
N LEU A 41 12.82 -3.01 -7.84
CA LEU A 41 13.37 -2.99 -6.48
C LEU A 41 13.38 -1.57 -5.85
N LYS A 42 13.25 -0.52 -6.66
CA LYS A 42 13.24 0.88 -6.24
C LYS A 42 11.97 1.57 -6.76
N ASN A 43 10.81 1.03 -6.38
CA ASN A 43 9.50 1.44 -6.87
C ASN A 43 8.77 2.42 -5.94
N ALA A 44 9.52 3.23 -5.19
CA ALA A 44 9.06 4.31 -4.29
C ALA A 44 8.21 3.89 -3.07
N VAL A 45 7.27 2.96 -3.20
CA VAL A 45 6.31 2.61 -2.16
C VAL A 45 6.04 1.10 -2.07
N HIS A 46 5.92 0.64 -0.82
CA HIS A 46 5.49 -0.70 -0.45
C HIS A 46 4.15 -0.62 0.30
N GLY A 47 3.37 -1.70 0.26
CA GLY A 47 2.12 -1.81 0.99
C GLY A 47 1.60 -3.24 0.97
N ALA A 48 0.85 -3.60 2.01
CA ALA A 48 0.27 -4.93 2.15
C ALA A 48 -0.63 -5.30 0.97
N SER A 49 -0.61 -6.59 0.61
CA SER A 49 -1.45 -7.19 -0.42
C SER A 49 -2.83 -7.58 0.09
N ASN A 50 -2.97 -7.85 1.39
CA ASN A 50 -4.19 -8.31 2.03
C ASN A 50 -4.21 -7.95 3.53
N MET A 51 -5.35 -8.20 4.18
CA MET A 51 -5.57 -7.83 5.59
C MET A 51 -4.61 -8.54 6.54
N GLN A 52 -4.31 -9.82 6.31
CA GLN A 52 -3.39 -10.59 7.15
C GLN A 52 -1.99 -9.98 7.12
N GLU A 53 -1.45 -9.75 5.92
CA GLU A 53 -0.13 -9.12 5.76
C GLU A 53 -0.09 -7.70 6.35
N ALA A 54 -1.20 -6.95 6.26
CA ALA A 54 -1.31 -5.63 6.86
C ALA A 54 -1.17 -5.71 8.39
N VAL A 55 -1.93 -6.59 9.05
CA VAL A 55 -1.85 -6.79 10.51
C VAL A 55 -0.47 -7.27 10.93
N GLU A 56 0.09 -8.28 10.26
CA GLU A 56 1.42 -8.81 10.57
C GLU A 56 2.51 -7.75 10.41
N THR A 57 2.47 -6.99 9.31
CA THR A 57 3.45 -5.93 9.04
C THR A 57 3.31 -4.77 10.04
N ILE A 58 2.08 -4.39 10.37
CA ILE A 58 1.82 -3.35 11.36
C ILE A 58 2.39 -3.77 12.72
N ASN A 59 2.07 -4.98 13.20
CA ASN A 59 2.57 -5.48 14.48
C ASN A 59 4.10 -5.61 14.51
N ARG A 60 4.72 -5.99 13.37
CA ARG A 60 6.17 -6.13 13.27
C ARG A 60 6.90 -4.79 13.25
N VAL A 61 6.32 -3.76 12.64
CA VAL A 61 6.96 -2.44 12.47
C VAL A 61 6.59 -1.48 13.61
N PHE A 62 5.41 -1.65 14.18
CA PHE A 62 4.84 -0.82 15.24
C PHE A 62 4.41 -1.75 16.37
N GLU A 63 5.36 -2.08 17.26
CA GLU A 63 5.22 -3.07 18.34
C GLU A 63 4.00 -2.82 19.28
N ASP A 64 3.39 -1.63 19.25
CA ASP A 64 2.30 -1.19 20.15
C ASP A 64 0.97 -0.82 19.44
N PHE A 65 0.74 -1.25 18.19
CA PHE A 65 -0.52 -0.90 17.52
C PHE A 65 -1.70 -1.77 17.99
N VAL A 66 -2.61 -1.18 18.77
CA VAL A 66 -3.94 -1.75 19.02
C VAL A 66 -4.90 -1.26 17.95
N ALA A 67 -5.33 -2.16 17.07
CA ALA A 67 -6.30 -1.84 16.02
C ALA A 67 -7.63 -1.38 16.65
N GLU A 68 -8.09 -0.17 16.32
CA GLU A 68 -9.44 0.26 16.66
C GLU A 68 -10.46 -0.59 15.90
N ASN A 69 -11.43 -1.13 16.66
CA ASN A 69 -12.42 -2.06 16.16
C ASN A 69 -13.39 -1.34 15.19
N PRO A 70 -13.46 -1.73 13.90
CA PRO A 70 -14.22 -0.98 12.89
C PRO A 70 -15.74 -1.10 13.02
N GLU A 71 -16.27 -1.94 13.90
CA GLU A 71 -17.73 -2.12 14.10
C GLU A 71 -18.43 -1.01 14.90
N LYS A 72 -17.76 0.12 15.17
CA LYS A 72 -18.32 1.22 15.97
C LYS A 72 -18.71 2.49 15.21
N ASN A 73 -18.63 2.53 13.88
CA ASN A 73 -19.05 3.70 13.09
C ASN A 73 -20.08 3.35 12.02
#